data_AF-A0AAN6EC52-F1
#
_entry.id   AF-A0AAN6EC52-F1
#
_cell.length_a   1.000
_cell.length_b   1.000
_cell.length_c   1.000
_cell.angle_alpha   90.00
_cell.angle_beta   90.00
_cell.angle_gamma   90.00
#
_symmetry.space_group_name_H-M   'P 1'
#
loop_
_entity.id
_entity.type
_entity.pdbx_description
1 polymer ?
#
loop_
_entity_poly.entity_id
_entity_poly.type
_entity_poly.pdbx_seq_one_letter_code
_entity_poly.pdbx_strand_id
1 'polypeptide(L)'
;CTGALAKAEPDDRQDVAEPLHEVLRRLAAIHDIGLETLLQRLLKRYLEAPIALAPKTAELLLPSMRYQASLADLQSGESEQRRRIVYILGHISDAVSRLLSFAYSSTAGISCLSRSRALEILFAVASHDDIAQQQRVADVRCYFQALLYLGDFEFVGIPQSIAEFLDCEKPALARSIWVDHHQDPKAVQLICNMCLDFSVDDPELIQRMIPRLLAAKLFRYVVGVLDIISAMPCYAGIEALPAFWNQAVSGYMLQLIQTNNADWMCAALAVLGVCIRSPHLLSIDSTSIVQLLARRDAANNVPLRLACTVFDVLPFNQASEAALQARFDAMDAETLGQLVQQLLEFADSDSVAVASQLAVDWRVARSLTLAFDLIDEQGTHELALLRPPMSTMIHAFVRNRIACDKLLTAVSACIERGKHKLALSLVSQYYSVRSVDVLAEDALRAQVALDDVPEDDGDRTGDMDDTVDMGTPHGTLDISLAARKRVSKIPDSLKLDIFMRSHA
;
A
#
# COMPACT_ATOMS: atom_id res chain seq x y z
N CYS A 1 16.16 -29.81 -66.77
CA CYS A 1 14.92 -30.57 -67.01
C CYS A 1 14.57 -31.37 -65.76
N THR A 2 13.35 -31.13 -65.23
CA THR A 2 12.54 -31.99 -64.33
C THR A 2 13.23 -32.48 -63.05
N GLY A 3 12.98 -31.86 -61.89
CA GLY A 3 11.83 -32.15 -61.00
C GLY A 3 12.35 -32.99 -59.81
N ALA A 4 11.98 -32.84 -58.54
CA ALA A 4 10.84 -32.22 -57.91
C ALA A 4 11.21 -31.74 -56.49
N LEU A 5 10.52 -30.70 -56.04
CA LEU A 5 10.47 -30.23 -54.66
C LEU A 5 9.86 -31.31 -53.75
N ALA A 6 10.62 -31.78 -52.76
CA ALA A 6 10.06 -32.38 -51.56
C ALA A 6 10.20 -31.35 -50.42
N LYS A 7 9.04 -30.84 -49.97
CA LYS A 7 8.89 -30.00 -48.79
C LYS A 7 9.48 -30.75 -47.58
N ALA A 8 10.52 -30.19 -46.97
CA ALA A 8 10.84 -30.50 -45.59
C ALA A 8 9.82 -29.75 -44.71
N GLU A 9 9.01 -30.51 -43.98
CA GLU A 9 8.09 -30.01 -42.97
C GLU A 9 8.86 -29.19 -41.92
N PRO A 10 8.28 -28.10 -41.38
CA PRO A 10 8.90 -27.38 -40.28
C PRO A 10 8.94 -28.28 -39.05
N ASP A 11 10.14 -28.44 -38.48
CA ASP A 11 10.42 -29.12 -37.21
C ASP A 11 9.68 -28.38 -36.09
N ASP A 12 8.44 -28.80 -35.84
CA ASP A 12 7.57 -28.35 -34.77
C ASP A 12 8.05 -28.97 -33.44
N ARG A 13 9.32 -28.72 -33.09
CA ARG A 13 9.82 -28.96 -31.74
C ARG A 13 9.42 -27.76 -30.89
N GLN A 14 8.15 -27.73 -30.53
CA GLN A 14 7.78 -27.20 -29.24
C GLN A 14 8.56 -27.99 -28.19
N ASP A 15 9.59 -27.37 -27.61
CA ASP A 15 10.23 -27.82 -26.37
C ASP A 15 9.13 -27.85 -25.29
N VAL A 16 8.35 -28.92 -25.26
CA VAL A 16 7.50 -29.25 -24.12
C VAL A 16 8.46 -29.58 -23.00
N ALA A 17 8.72 -28.58 -22.14
CA ALA A 17 9.55 -28.74 -20.96
C ALA A 17 9.11 -30.01 -20.22
N GLU A 18 9.98 -31.02 -20.26
CA GLU A 18 9.76 -32.31 -19.60
C GLU A 18 9.41 -32.04 -18.13
N PRO A 19 8.33 -32.64 -17.58
CA PRO A 19 7.95 -32.43 -16.20
C PRO A 19 9.14 -32.73 -15.28
N LEU A 20 9.47 -31.81 -14.37
CA LEU A 20 10.65 -31.90 -13.48
C LEU A 20 10.76 -33.26 -12.77
N HIS A 21 9.63 -33.88 -12.44
CA HIS A 21 9.58 -35.19 -11.79
C HIS A 21 10.10 -36.33 -12.68
N GLU A 22 9.88 -36.24 -13.99
CA GLU A 22 10.39 -37.22 -14.97
C GLU A 22 11.91 -37.07 -15.16
N VAL A 23 12.40 -35.83 -15.19
CA VAL A 23 13.83 -35.53 -15.18
C VAL A 23 14.49 -36.12 -13.92
N LEU A 24 13.86 -35.97 -12.75
CA LEU A 24 14.37 -36.54 -11.49
C LEU A 24 14.38 -38.07 -11.49
N ARG A 25 13.36 -38.74 -12.06
CA ARG A 25 13.38 -40.21 -12.23
C ARG A 25 14.52 -40.66 -13.12
N ARG A 26 14.76 -39.96 -14.23
CA ARG A 26 15.85 -40.28 -15.16
C ARG A 26 17.21 -40.11 -14.50
N LEU A 27 17.43 -39.02 -13.76
CA LEU A 27 18.66 -38.80 -12.99
C LEU A 27 18.87 -39.87 -11.91
N ALA A 28 17.81 -40.22 -11.18
CA ALA A 28 17.83 -41.31 -10.20
C ALA A 28 18.26 -42.65 -10.86
N ALA A 29 17.69 -42.98 -12.03
CA ALA A 29 18.04 -44.17 -12.79
C ALA A 29 19.48 -44.14 -13.36
N ILE A 30 19.96 -42.99 -13.84
CA ILE A 30 21.34 -42.83 -14.34
C ILE A 30 22.37 -43.06 -13.23
N HIS A 31 22.07 -42.61 -12.01
CA HIS A 31 22.99 -42.68 -10.89
C HIS A 31 22.78 -43.90 -9.98
N ASP A 32 21.85 -44.80 -10.30
CA ASP A 32 21.47 -45.95 -9.47
C ASP A 32 21.11 -45.57 -8.03
N ILE A 33 20.53 -44.37 -7.86
CA ILE A 33 20.02 -43.87 -6.58
C ILE A 33 18.50 -43.98 -6.65
N GLY A 34 17.88 -44.74 -5.74
CA GLY A 34 16.42 -44.79 -5.64
C GLY A 34 15.82 -43.38 -5.52
N LEU A 35 14.77 -43.08 -6.29
CA LEU A 35 14.13 -41.75 -6.32
C LEU A 35 13.78 -41.26 -4.91
N GLU A 36 13.25 -42.15 -4.07
CA GLU A 36 12.91 -41.81 -2.68
C GLU A 36 14.16 -41.43 -1.87
N THR A 37 15.27 -42.15 -2.03
CA THR A 37 16.54 -41.82 -1.36
C THR A 37 17.08 -40.47 -1.82
N LEU A 38 16.97 -40.15 -3.11
CA LEU A 38 17.34 -38.86 -3.65
C LEU A 38 16.49 -37.74 -3.04
N LEU A 39 15.16 -37.92 -3.03
CA LEU A 39 14.21 -36.97 -2.47
C LEU A 39 14.43 -36.77 -0.96
N GLN A 40 14.72 -37.82 -0.20
CA GLN A 40 15.07 -37.74 1.22
C GLN A 40 16.37 -36.96 1.45
N ARG A 41 17.40 -37.17 0.61
CA ARG A 41 18.66 -36.40 0.68
C ARG A 41 18.43 -34.92 0.36
N LEU A 42 17.62 -34.62 -0.65
CA LEU A 42 17.26 -33.25 -1.00
C LEU A 42 16.44 -32.58 0.10
N LEU A 43 15.45 -33.27 0.66
CA LEU A 43 14.64 -32.78 1.77
C LEU A 43 15.53 -32.39 2.96
N LYS A 44 16.43 -33.29 3.38
CA LYS A 44 17.38 -33.03 4.46
C LYS A 44 18.25 -31.81 4.16
N ARG A 45 18.88 -31.78 2.98
CA ARG A 45 19.72 -30.64 2.55
C ARG A 45 18.97 -29.32 2.58
N TYR A 46 17.71 -29.33 2.14
CA TYR A 46 16.91 -28.12 2.04
C TYR A 46 16.35 -27.65 3.38
N LEU A 47 16.03 -28.56 4.30
CA LEU A 47 15.65 -28.22 5.68
C LEU A 47 16.85 -27.68 6.48
N GLU A 48 18.04 -28.26 6.30
CA GLU A 48 19.28 -27.85 6.98
C GLU A 48 19.92 -26.59 6.39
N ALA A 49 19.48 -26.14 5.21
CA ALA A 49 20.03 -24.95 4.57
C ALA A 49 19.88 -23.73 5.51
N PRO A 50 20.92 -22.90 5.68
CA PRO A 50 20.84 -21.72 6.52
C PRO A 50 19.80 -20.76 5.95
N ILE A 51 19.05 -20.09 6.84
CA ILE A 51 18.07 -19.09 6.42
C ILE A 51 18.80 -17.82 5.99
N ALA A 52 18.64 -17.47 4.72
CA ALA A 52 19.22 -16.27 4.13
C ALA A 52 18.32 -15.07 4.40
N LEU A 53 18.60 -14.33 5.48
CA LEU A 53 17.88 -13.11 5.83
C LEU A 53 18.48 -11.89 5.12
N ALA A 54 17.65 -11.03 4.53
CA ALA A 54 18.09 -9.85 3.80
C ALA A 54 18.93 -8.90 4.69
N PRO A 55 20.17 -8.52 4.32
CA PRO A 55 21.06 -7.75 5.20
C PRO A 55 20.54 -6.32 5.44
N LYS A 56 19.83 -5.74 4.47
CA LYS A 56 19.28 -4.37 4.56
C LYS A 56 18.33 -4.18 5.76
N THR A 57 17.70 -5.24 6.25
CA THR A 57 16.75 -5.19 7.37
C THR A 57 17.35 -5.62 8.71
N ALA A 58 18.63 -6.01 8.74
CA ALA A 58 19.29 -6.52 9.96
C ALA A 58 19.33 -5.47 11.08
N GLU A 59 19.64 -4.22 10.74
CA GLU A 59 19.68 -3.12 11.70
C GLU A 59 18.28 -2.74 12.19
N LEU A 60 17.23 -3.01 11.40
CA LEU A 60 15.87 -2.53 11.67
C LEU A 60 14.99 -3.55 12.39
N LEU A 61 15.18 -4.85 12.12
CA LEU A 61 14.27 -5.91 12.58
C LEU A 61 15.03 -7.06 13.25
N LEU A 62 14.34 -7.80 14.11
CA LEU A 62 14.83 -9.05 14.70
C LEU A 62 14.80 -10.21 13.67
N PRO A 63 15.62 -11.26 13.85
CA PRO A 63 15.65 -12.41 12.95
C PRO A 63 14.28 -13.03 12.66
N SER A 64 13.42 -13.22 13.67
CA SER A 64 12.08 -13.78 13.53
C SER A 64 11.19 -12.95 12.57
N MET A 65 11.21 -11.63 12.72
CA MET A 65 10.46 -10.70 11.87
C MET A 65 11.00 -10.67 10.44
N ARG A 66 12.33 -10.75 10.28
CA ARG A 66 12.97 -10.81 8.95
C ARG A 66 12.63 -12.12 8.25
N TYR A 67 12.57 -13.22 9.00
CA TYR A 67 12.12 -14.50 8.50
C TYR A 67 10.67 -14.42 8.00
N GLN A 68 9.75 -13.90 8.82
CA GLN A 68 8.36 -13.70 8.40
C GLN A 68 8.22 -12.79 7.17
N ALA A 69 8.94 -11.68 7.12
CA ALA A 69 8.96 -10.79 5.95
C ALA A 69 9.46 -11.50 4.69
N SER A 70 10.45 -12.40 4.81
CA SER A 70 10.95 -13.17 3.68
C SER A 70 9.91 -14.15 3.12
N LEU A 71 9.01 -14.67 3.94
CA LEU A 71 7.94 -15.57 3.50
C LEU A 71 6.83 -14.87 2.69
N ALA A 72 6.65 -13.56 2.93
CA ALA A 72 5.71 -12.72 2.18
C ALA A 72 6.26 -12.32 0.81
N ASP A 73 7.58 -12.20 0.67
CA ASP A 73 8.24 -11.96 -0.61
C ASP A 73 8.42 -13.26 -1.39
N LEU A 74 7.65 -13.43 -2.48
CA LEU A 74 7.71 -14.62 -3.33
C LEU A 74 9.05 -14.80 -4.04
N GLN A 75 9.82 -13.71 -4.23
CA GLN A 75 11.14 -13.72 -4.87
C GLN A 75 12.27 -13.94 -3.87
N SER A 76 11.97 -14.04 -2.58
CA SER A 76 12.99 -14.31 -1.57
C SER A 76 13.54 -15.73 -1.73
N GLY A 77 14.82 -15.91 -1.39
CA GLY A 77 15.46 -17.22 -1.39
C GLY A 77 14.77 -18.21 -0.43
N GLU A 78 14.19 -17.71 0.66
CA GLU A 78 13.43 -18.54 1.61
C GLU A 78 12.10 -19.02 1.01
N SER A 79 11.38 -18.15 0.30
CA SER A 79 10.16 -18.53 -0.43
C SER A 79 10.44 -19.55 -1.53
N GLU A 80 11.57 -19.42 -2.24
CA GLU A 80 12.01 -20.41 -3.21
C GLU A 80 12.34 -21.76 -2.55
N GLN A 81 13.06 -21.70 -1.43
CA GLN A 81 13.43 -22.86 -0.63
C GLN A 81 12.19 -23.62 -0.12
N ARG A 82 11.19 -22.88 0.38
CA ARG A 82 9.88 -23.41 0.80
C ARG A 82 9.20 -24.15 -0.35
N ARG A 83 9.12 -23.57 -1.55
CA ARG A 83 8.50 -24.20 -2.73
C ARG A 83 9.19 -25.52 -3.10
N ARG A 84 10.53 -25.57 -3.04
CA ARG A 84 11.30 -26.80 -3.30
C ARG A 84 11.00 -27.89 -2.29
N ILE A 85 10.89 -27.54 -1.00
CA ILE A 85 10.55 -28.50 0.07
C ILE A 85 9.13 -29.03 -0.12
N VAL A 86 8.14 -28.16 -0.35
CA VAL A 86 6.74 -28.55 -0.57
C VAL A 86 6.62 -29.50 -1.76
N TYR A 87 7.32 -29.20 -2.86
CA TYR A 87 7.38 -30.09 -4.03
C TYR A 87 7.88 -31.50 -3.67
N ILE A 88 8.94 -31.59 -2.86
CA ILE A 88 9.51 -32.87 -2.43
C ILE A 88 8.54 -33.62 -1.51
N LEU A 89 7.90 -32.94 -0.56
CA LEU A 89 6.96 -33.55 0.38
C LEU A 89 5.75 -34.17 -0.32
N GLY A 90 5.31 -33.62 -1.46
CA GLY A 90 4.26 -34.22 -2.29
C GLY A 90 4.62 -35.58 -2.90
N HIS A 91 5.88 -36.01 -2.81
CA HIS A 91 6.38 -37.24 -3.41
C HIS A 91 7.06 -38.19 -2.41
N ILE A 92 6.97 -37.92 -1.09
CA ILE A 92 7.52 -38.79 -0.03
C ILE A 92 6.38 -39.15 0.94
N SER A 93 6.39 -40.38 1.47
CA SER A 93 5.49 -40.79 2.56
C SER A 93 5.85 -40.13 3.89
N ASP A 94 4.88 -40.05 4.80
CA ASP A 94 5.09 -39.63 6.19
C ASP A 94 5.63 -38.20 6.35
N ALA A 95 5.27 -37.30 5.43
CA ALA A 95 5.70 -35.90 5.41
C ALA A 95 5.54 -35.21 6.78
N VAL A 96 4.40 -35.40 7.45
CA VAL A 96 4.12 -34.85 8.79
C VAL A 96 5.13 -35.34 9.82
N SER A 97 5.38 -36.65 9.87
CA SER A 97 6.31 -37.25 10.83
C SER A 97 7.73 -36.76 10.61
N ARG A 98 8.15 -36.64 9.35
CA ARG A 98 9.48 -36.15 8.98
C ARG A 98 9.67 -34.69 9.39
N LEU A 99 8.70 -33.82 9.12
CA LEU A 99 8.76 -32.40 9.52
C LEU A 99 8.78 -32.23 11.03
N LEU A 100 7.93 -32.96 11.77
CA LEU A 100 7.94 -32.93 13.23
C LEU A 100 9.28 -33.45 13.78
N SER A 101 9.77 -34.59 13.29
CA SER A 101 11.05 -35.15 13.75
C SER A 101 12.22 -34.18 13.54
N PHE A 102 12.24 -33.46 12.41
CA PHE A 102 13.25 -32.44 12.14
C PHE A 102 13.09 -31.24 13.09
N ALA A 103 11.88 -30.72 13.24
CA ALA A 103 11.61 -29.57 14.09
C ALA A 103 11.96 -29.83 15.57
N TYR A 104 11.70 -31.02 16.10
CA TYR A 104 12.02 -31.40 17.47
C TYR A 104 13.45 -31.94 17.65
N SER A 105 14.22 -32.09 16.57
CA SER A 105 15.62 -32.53 16.66
C SER A 105 16.48 -31.50 17.40
N SER A 106 17.27 -31.96 18.37
CA SER A 106 18.22 -31.12 19.11
C SER A 106 19.64 -31.21 18.56
N THR A 107 19.78 -31.51 17.27
CA THR A 107 21.08 -31.75 16.63
C THR A 107 21.91 -30.47 16.58
N ALA A 108 23.14 -30.53 17.09
CA ALA A 108 24.08 -29.43 17.04
C ALA A 108 24.32 -28.99 15.58
N GLY A 109 24.14 -27.69 15.31
CA GLY A 109 24.33 -27.10 13.98
C GLY A 109 23.04 -26.76 13.23
N ILE A 110 21.86 -27.18 13.71
CA ILE A 110 20.57 -26.74 13.17
C ILE A 110 20.06 -25.55 13.98
N SER A 111 19.86 -24.41 13.32
CA SER A 111 19.37 -23.18 13.99
C SER A 111 17.89 -23.28 14.36
N CYS A 112 17.47 -22.51 15.36
CA CYS A 112 16.07 -22.40 15.76
C CYS A 112 15.17 -22.00 14.58
N LEU A 113 15.61 -21.05 13.75
CA LEU A 113 14.85 -20.63 12.57
C LEU A 113 14.73 -21.75 11.51
N SER A 114 15.75 -22.57 11.28
CA SER A 114 15.65 -23.71 10.35
C SER A 114 14.62 -24.72 10.83
N ARG A 115 14.48 -24.89 12.14
CA ARG A 115 13.43 -25.72 12.75
C ARG A 115 12.06 -25.06 12.62
N SER A 116 11.97 -23.73 12.77
CA SER A 116 10.77 -22.95 12.49
C SER A 116 10.30 -23.12 11.04
N ARG A 117 11.21 -23.17 10.06
CA ARG A 117 10.86 -23.49 8.65
C ARG A 117 10.10 -24.80 8.51
N ALA A 118 10.55 -25.87 9.16
CA ALA A 118 9.88 -27.15 9.08
C ALA A 118 8.43 -27.09 9.62
N LEU A 119 8.20 -26.34 10.71
CA LEU A 119 6.87 -26.16 11.29
C LEU A 119 5.98 -25.23 10.47
N GLU A 120 6.54 -24.17 9.88
CA GLU A 120 5.80 -23.30 8.97
C GLU A 120 5.29 -24.09 7.75
N ILE A 121 6.16 -24.91 7.16
CA ILE A 121 5.79 -25.79 6.04
C ILE A 121 4.74 -26.81 6.49
N LEU A 122 4.90 -27.40 7.69
CA LEU A 122 3.93 -28.34 8.25
C LEU A 122 2.53 -27.72 8.29
N PHE A 123 2.40 -26.50 8.83
CA PHE A 123 1.12 -25.80 8.88
C PHE A 123 0.57 -25.42 7.51
N ALA A 124 1.43 -25.29 6.49
CA ALA A 124 1.00 -24.98 5.12
C ALA A 124 0.53 -26.20 4.33
N VAL A 125 1.07 -27.40 4.60
CA VAL A 125 0.82 -28.61 3.78
C VAL A 125 -0.04 -29.67 4.46
N ALA A 126 -0.13 -29.69 5.78
CA ALA A 126 -0.85 -30.72 6.54
C ALA A 126 -2.17 -30.18 7.07
N SER A 127 -3.19 -31.05 7.11
CA SER A 127 -4.45 -30.70 7.77
C SER A 127 -4.27 -30.70 9.29
N HIS A 128 -5.18 -30.03 9.99
CA HIS A 128 -5.22 -30.05 11.46
C HIS A 128 -5.26 -31.49 12.01
N ASP A 129 -6.02 -32.37 11.36
CA ASP A 129 -6.22 -33.75 11.79
C ASP A 129 -4.95 -34.59 11.61
N ASP A 130 -4.21 -34.39 10.51
CA ASP A 130 -2.94 -35.10 10.26
C ASP A 130 -1.89 -34.76 11.32
N ILE A 131 -1.83 -33.49 11.75
CA ILE A 131 -0.93 -33.06 12.83
C ILE A 131 -1.41 -33.65 14.16
N ALA A 132 -2.71 -33.59 14.44
CA ALA A 132 -3.32 -34.06 15.68
C ALA A 132 -3.12 -35.56 15.93
N GLN A 133 -2.96 -36.37 14.86
CA GLN A 133 -2.61 -37.79 14.96
C GLN A 133 -1.24 -38.05 15.60
N GLN A 134 -0.32 -37.08 15.54
CA GLN A 134 1.04 -37.24 16.07
C GLN A 134 1.30 -36.36 17.28
N GLN A 135 0.75 -35.13 17.30
CA GLN A 135 0.96 -34.20 18.40
C GLN A 135 -0.19 -33.19 18.52
N ARG A 136 -0.44 -32.69 19.73
CA ARG A 136 -1.44 -31.63 19.94
C ARG A 136 -1.03 -30.38 19.18
N VAL A 137 -1.88 -29.92 18.25
CA VAL A 137 -1.62 -28.76 17.37
C VAL A 137 -1.26 -27.50 18.17
N ALA A 138 -1.89 -27.29 19.32
CA ALA A 138 -1.57 -26.19 20.23
C ALA A 138 -0.11 -26.23 20.71
N ASP A 139 0.41 -27.40 21.09
CA ASP A 139 1.81 -27.53 21.53
C ASP A 139 2.78 -27.25 20.38
N VAL A 140 2.46 -27.71 19.17
CA VAL A 140 3.28 -27.46 17.97
C VAL A 140 3.32 -25.97 17.67
N ARG A 141 2.21 -25.25 17.84
CA ARG A 141 2.15 -23.79 17.69
C ARG A 141 2.96 -23.06 18.77
N CYS A 142 2.80 -23.44 20.04
CA CYS A 142 3.60 -22.88 21.13
C CYS A 142 5.09 -23.12 20.93
N TYR A 143 5.46 -24.31 20.47
CA TYR A 143 6.84 -24.68 20.17
C TYR A 143 7.41 -23.89 18.99
N PHE A 144 6.63 -23.72 17.92
CA PHE A 144 7.00 -22.88 16.79
C PHE A 144 7.28 -21.43 17.21
N GLN A 145 6.39 -20.85 18.02
CA GLN A 145 6.58 -19.51 18.56
C GLN A 145 7.84 -19.43 19.44
N ALA A 146 8.06 -20.41 20.32
CA ALA A 146 9.27 -20.48 21.14
C ALA A 146 10.56 -20.51 20.28
N LEU A 147 10.60 -21.29 19.20
CA LEU A 147 11.76 -21.32 18.30
C LEU A 147 12.04 -19.95 17.65
N LEU A 148 11.00 -19.20 17.28
CA LEU A 148 11.17 -17.85 16.74
C LEU A 148 11.80 -16.90 17.78
N TYR A 149 11.29 -16.92 19.01
CA TYR A 149 11.84 -16.12 20.11
C TYR A 149 13.26 -16.53 20.47
N LEU A 150 13.57 -17.82 20.52
CA LEU A 150 14.93 -18.28 20.78
C LEU A 150 15.93 -17.81 19.72
N GLY A 151 15.53 -17.78 18.44
CA GLY A 151 16.35 -17.19 17.39
C GLY A 151 16.65 -15.70 17.62
N ASP A 152 15.72 -14.96 18.23
CA ASP A 152 15.92 -13.56 18.61
C ASP A 152 16.77 -13.42 19.88
N PHE A 153 16.56 -14.27 20.91
CA PHE A 153 17.40 -14.32 22.11
C PHE A 153 18.87 -14.60 21.78
N GLU A 154 19.14 -15.59 20.93
CA GLU A 154 20.48 -15.92 20.43
C GLU A 154 21.13 -14.72 19.71
N PHE A 155 20.35 -14.00 18.89
CA PHE A 155 20.84 -12.84 18.15
C PHE A 155 21.16 -11.64 19.05
N VAL A 156 20.34 -11.39 20.07
CA VAL A 156 20.56 -10.33 21.06
C VAL A 156 21.68 -10.71 22.05
N GLY A 157 22.04 -12.00 22.13
CA GLY A 157 23.07 -12.50 23.04
C GLY A 157 22.56 -12.73 24.46
N ILE A 158 21.26 -12.97 24.62
CA ILE A 158 20.64 -13.29 25.92
C ILE A 158 20.45 -14.81 25.98
N PRO A 159 21.14 -15.52 26.91
CA PRO A 159 20.99 -16.96 27.05
C PRO A 159 19.57 -17.32 27.49
N GLN A 160 18.88 -18.15 26.70
CA GLN A 160 17.55 -18.66 27.02
C GLN A 160 17.35 -20.04 26.41
N SER A 161 16.96 -21.04 27.20
CA SER A 161 16.59 -22.36 26.67
C SER A 161 15.10 -22.46 26.31
N ILE A 162 14.74 -23.45 25.49
CA ILE A 162 13.33 -23.69 25.12
C ILE A 162 12.48 -23.98 26.37
N ALA A 163 12.98 -24.83 27.26
CA ALA A 163 12.25 -25.22 28.47
C ALA A 163 12.00 -24.02 29.37
N GLU A 164 13.04 -23.24 29.67
CA GLU A 164 12.92 -22.01 30.48
C GLU A 164 11.96 -21.02 29.82
N PHE A 165 12.05 -20.84 28.48
CA PHE A 165 11.16 -19.91 27.80
C PHE A 165 9.71 -20.35 27.84
N LEU A 166 9.42 -21.65 27.71
CA LEU A 166 8.05 -22.15 27.79
C LEU A 166 7.48 -22.00 29.20
N ASP A 167 8.27 -22.35 30.23
CA ASP A 167 7.82 -22.42 31.62
C ASP A 167 7.82 -21.07 32.36
N CYS A 168 8.55 -20.06 31.87
CA CYS A 168 8.65 -18.79 32.58
C CYS A 168 7.39 -17.93 32.49
N GLU A 169 7.18 -17.10 33.52
CA GLU A 169 6.23 -16.00 33.48
C GLU A 169 6.73 -14.90 32.53
N LYS A 170 6.06 -14.75 31.38
CA LYS A 170 6.44 -13.77 30.33
C LYS A 170 6.52 -12.32 30.84
N PRO A 171 5.62 -11.85 31.74
CA PRO A 171 5.75 -10.51 32.33
C PRO A 171 7.03 -10.34 33.16
N ALA A 172 7.40 -11.35 33.95
CA ALA A 172 8.61 -11.31 34.77
C ALA A 172 9.86 -11.32 33.88
N LEU A 173 9.88 -12.17 32.85
CA LEU A 173 10.97 -12.22 31.86
C LEU A 173 11.13 -10.88 31.13
N ALA A 174 10.03 -10.27 30.66
CA ALA A 174 10.04 -8.96 29.99
C ALA A 174 10.74 -7.90 30.86
N ARG A 175 10.36 -7.83 32.14
CA ARG A 175 10.93 -6.87 33.10
C ARG A 175 12.39 -7.17 33.42
N SER A 176 12.75 -8.44 33.56
CA SER A 176 14.15 -8.84 33.79
C SER A 176 15.05 -8.39 32.64
N ILE A 177 14.64 -8.67 31.40
CA ILE A 177 15.41 -8.24 30.22
C ILE A 177 15.48 -6.71 30.16
N TRP A 178 14.40 -6.00 30.49
CA TRP A 178 14.40 -4.55 30.52
C TRP A 178 15.45 -3.97 31.49
N VAL A 179 15.55 -4.51 32.71
CA VAL A 179 16.51 -4.02 33.71
C VAL A 179 17.93 -4.10 33.16
N ASP A 180 18.31 -5.23 32.58
CA ASP A 180 19.69 -5.52 32.18
C ASP A 180 20.04 -5.03 30.77
N HIS A 181 19.05 -4.95 29.85
CA HIS A 181 19.28 -4.75 28.42
C HIS A 181 18.52 -3.57 27.78
N HIS A 182 17.86 -2.68 28.53
CA HIS A 182 17.11 -1.54 27.96
C HIS A 182 17.92 -0.58 27.06
N GLN A 183 19.26 -0.64 27.11
CA GLN A 183 20.13 0.19 26.29
C GLN A 183 20.27 -0.36 24.86
N ASP A 184 20.07 -1.66 24.65
CA ASP A 184 20.10 -2.28 23.33
C ASP A 184 18.71 -2.19 22.68
N PRO A 185 18.55 -1.45 21.57
CA PRO A 185 17.27 -1.36 20.86
C PRO A 185 16.72 -2.71 20.41
N LYS A 186 17.57 -3.72 20.13
CA LYS A 186 17.12 -5.06 19.73
C LYS A 186 16.53 -5.84 20.88
N ALA A 187 17.11 -5.74 22.07
CA ALA A 187 16.50 -6.25 23.29
C ALA A 187 15.16 -5.56 23.56
N VAL A 188 15.05 -4.24 23.36
CA VAL A 188 13.78 -3.52 23.51
C VAL A 188 12.73 -3.97 22.48
N GLN A 189 13.11 -4.24 21.22
CA GLN A 189 12.21 -4.85 20.23
C GLN A 189 11.73 -6.24 20.69
N LEU A 190 12.63 -7.05 21.25
CA LEU A 190 12.31 -8.40 21.73
C LEU A 190 11.29 -8.35 22.88
N ILE A 191 11.50 -7.47 23.86
CA ILE A 191 10.56 -7.25 24.96
C ILE A 191 9.21 -6.78 24.40
N CYS A 192 9.22 -5.82 23.47
CA CYS A 192 8.00 -5.27 22.91
C CYS A 192 7.18 -6.33 22.14
N ASN A 193 7.82 -7.13 21.30
CA ASN A 193 7.16 -8.25 20.61
C ASN A 193 6.58 -9.24 21.63
N MET A 194 7.34 -9.59 22.68
CA MET A 194 6.88 -10.50 23.72
C MET A 194 5.66 -9.95 24.46
N CYS A 195 5.62 -8.65 24.72
CA CYS A 195 4.46 -8.02 25.35
C CYS A 195 3.19 -8.15 24.50
N LEU A 196 3.31 -7.95 23.19
CA LEU A 196 2.18 -8.02 22.26
C LEU A 196 1.70 -9.47 22.06
N ASP A 197 2.64 -10.38 21.77
CA ASP A 197 2.33 -11.77 21.42
C ASP A 197 1.81 -12.59 22.60
N PHE A 198 2.26 -12.30 23.83
CA PHE A 198 1.86 -13.01 25.05
C PHE A 198 0.90 -12.20 25.92
N SER A 199 0.34 -11.10 25.39
CA SER A 199 -0.63 -10.25 26.07
C SER A 199 -0.17 -9.83 27.48
N VAL A 200 1.07 -9.32 27.57
CA VAL A 200 1.62 -8.79 28.82
C VAL A 200 1.06 -7.39 29.05
N ASP A 201 0.06 -7.30 29.92
CA ASP A 201 -0.61 -6.05 30.31
C ASP A 201 0.29 -5.21 31.24
N ASP A 202 1.30 -4.55 30.67
CA ASP A 202 2.19 -3.62 31.38
C ASP A 202 2.31 -2.28 30.63
N PRO A 203 1.33 -1.36 30.83
CA PRO A 203 1.34 -0.05 30.17
C PRO A 203 2.56 0.80 30.52
N GLU A 204 3.09 0.68 31.74
CA GLU A 204 4.29 1.42 32.17
C GLU A 204 5.53 0.97 31.40
N LEU A 205 5.68 -0.34 31.17
CA LEU A 205 6.79 -0.88 30.39
C LEU A 205 6.71 -0.38 28.94
N ILE A 206 5.54 -0.42 28.31
CA ILE A 206 5.32 0.13 26.96
C ILE A 206 5.70 1.61 26.89
N GLN A 207 5.25 2.42 27.85
CA GLN A 207 5.58 3.85 27.93
C GLN A 207 7.09 4.12 28.00
N ARG A 208 7.87 3.21 28.59
CA ARG A 208 9.33 3.33 28.66
C ARG A 208 10.03 2.79 27.41
N MET A 209 9.48 1.76 26.77
CA MET A 209 10.06 1.12 25.58
C MET A 209 9.95 1.99 24.33
N ILE A 210 8.77 2.57 24.05
CA ILE A 210 8.53 3.32 22.82
C ILE A 210 9.54 4.47 22.61
N PRO A 211 9.84 5.32 23.62
CA PRO A 211 10.86 6.37 23.48
C PRO A 211 12.26 5.83 23.12
N ARG A 212 12.65 4.66 23.65
CA ARG A 212 13.95 4.04 23.32
C ARG A 212 14.00 3.60 21.87
N LEU A 213 12.92 2.99 21.36
CA LEU A 213 12.82 2.58 19.97
C LEU A 213 12.80 3.78 19.01
N LEU A 214 12.11 4.86 19.39
CA LEU A 214 12.10 6.13 18.66
C LEU A 214 13.49 6.77 18.61
N ALA A 215 14.22 6.79 19.74
CA ALA A 215 15.59 7.30 19.80
C ALA A 215 16.55 6.48 18.93
N ALA A 216 16.31 5.17 18.80
CA ALA A 216 17.02 4.28 17.89
C ALA A 216 16.58 4.41 16.41
N LYS A 217 15.67 5.34 16.08
CA LYS A 217 15.14 5.59 14.74
C LYS A 217 14.40 4.38 14.13
N LEU A 218 13.81 3.53 14.97
CA LEU A 218 13.01 2.37 14.53
C LEU A 218 11.57 2.79 14.21
N PHE A 219 11.40 3.90 13.48
CA PHE A 219 10.10 4.57 13.34
C PHE A 219 9.02 3.70 12.69
N ARG A 220 9.35 2.99 11.60
CA ARG A 220 8.39 2.07 10.93
C ARG A 220 7.94 0.94 11.86
N TYR A 221 8.87 0.38 12.63
CA TYR A 221 8.55 -0.65 13.62
C TYR A 221 7.61 -0.09 14.70
N VAL A 222 7.93 1.09 15.23
CA VAL A 222 7.09 1.76 16.24
C VAL A 222 5.70 2.06 15.70
N VAL A 223 5.54 2.51 14.44
CA VAL A 223 4.21 2.70 13.82
C VAL A 223 3.40 1.40 13.85
N GLY A 224 3.99 0.26 13.50
CA GLY A 224 3.31 -1.04 13.54
C GLY A 224 2.93 -1.45 14.97
N VAL A 225 3.81 -1.21 15.94
CA VAL A 225 3.53 -1.43 17.37
C VAL A 225 2.38 -0.55 17.85
N LEU A 226 2.38 0.73 17.47
CA LEU A 226 1.34 1.68 17.86
C LEU A 226 -0.01 1.31 17.24
N ASP A 227 -0.05 0.78 16.01
CA ASP A 227 -1.28 0.26 15.39
C ASP A 227 -1.94 -0.80 16.28
N ILE A 228 -1.15 -1.79 16.72
CA ILE A 228 -1.61 -2.88 17.57
C ILE A 228 -2.03 -2.36 18.95
N ILE A 229 -1.16 -1.57 19.61
CA ILE A 229 -1.40 -1.06 20.97
C ILE A 229 -2.62 -0.12 21.02
N SER A 230 -2.82 0.70 20.00
CA SER A 230 -3.96 1.62 19.95
C SER A 230 -5.31 0.88 19.80
N ALA A 231 -5.29 -0.37 19.34
CA ALA A 231 -6.48 -1.23 19.28
C ALA A 231 -6.75 -2.01 20.59
N MET A 232 -5.81 -2.01 21.54
CA MET A 232 -5.90 -2.81 22.78
C MET A 232 -6.41 -1.96 23.97
N PRO A 233 -7.50 -2.39 24.65
CA PRO A 233 -8.08 -1.61 25.75
C PRO A 233 -7.15 -1.38 26.95
N CYS A 234 -6.27 -2.33 27.26
CA CYS A 234 -5.35 -2.23 28.41
C CYS A 234 -4.33 -1.08 28.27
N TYR A 235 -4.08 -0.59 27.05
CA TYR A 235 -3.16 0.50 26.78
C TYR A 235 -3.85 1.84 26.49
N ALA A 236 -5.18 1.90 26.49
CA ALA A 236 -5.94 3.11 26.20
C ALA A 236 -5.66 4.25 27.20
N GLY A 237 -5.23 3.92 28.42
CA GLY A 237 -4.87 4.90 29.46
C GLY A 237 -3.49 5.56 29.28
N ILE A 238 -2.72 5.21 28.24
CA ILE A 238 -1.41 5.81 28.01
C ILE A 238 -1.59 7.21 27.35
N GLU A 239 -1.50 8.26 28.16
CA GLU A 239 -1.64 9.66 27.69
C GLU A 239 -0.57 10.07 26.66
N ALA A 240 0.59 9.41 26.66
CA ALA A 240 1.69 9.70 25.74
C ALA A 240 1.49 9.14 24.32
N LEU A 241 0.46 8.32 24.05
CA LEU A 241 0.26 7.68 22.74
C LEU A 241 0.21 8.68 21.57
N PRO A 242 -0.56 9.78 21.64
CA PRO A 242 -0.52 10.84 20.61
C PRO A 242 0.89 11.37 20.33
N ALA A 243 1.70 11.59 21.37
CA ALA A 243 3.06 12.10 21.21
C ALA A 243 3.96 11.06 20.53
N PHE A 244 3.79 9.77 20.84
CA PHE A 244 4.51 8.68 20.20
C PHE A 244 4.15 8.53 18.73
N TRP A 245 2.86 8.60 18.38
CA TRP A 245 2.41 8.63 16.99
C TRP A 245 3.08 9.76 16.20
N ASN A 246 3.06 10.98 16.75
CA ASN A 246 3.66 12.14 16.12
C ASN A 246 5.16 11.99 15.87
N GLN A 247 5.90 11.51 16.89
CA GLN A 247 7.34 11.26 16.76
C GLN A 247 7.65 10.15 15.76
N ALA A 248 6.88 9.06 15.76
CA ALA A 248 7.07 7.94 14.86
C ALA A 248 6.82 8.34 13.40
N VAL A 249 5.68 8.98 13.11
CA VAL A 249 5.30 9.37 11.75
C VAL A 249 6.25 10.44 11.22
N SER A 250 6.48 11.52 11.98
CA SER A 250 7.38 12.61 11.57
C SER A 250 8.81 12.10 11.36
N GLY A 251 9.31 11.28 12.28
CA GLY A 251 10.63 10.68 12.19
C GLY A 251 10.78 9.77 10.98
N TYR A 252 9.76 8.99 10.65
CA TYR A 252 9.78 8.14 9.46
C TYR A 252 9.77 8.94 8.16
N MET A 253 8.92 9.98 8.05
CA MET A 253 8.89 10.83 6.86
C MET A 253 10.25 11.51 6.61
N LEU A 254 10.90 11.96 7.67
CA LEU A 254 12.27 12.48 7.61
C LEU A 254 13.29 11.44 7.18
N GLN A 255 13.20 10.22 7.70
CA GLN A 255 14.09 9.12 7.35
C GLN A 255 13.96 8.70 5.88
N LEU A 256 12.74 8.73 5.32
CA LEU A 256 12.50 8.44 3.89
C LEU A 256 13.26 9.41 2.98
N ILE A 257 13.27 10.69 3.34
CA ILE A 257 14.03 11.71 2.60
C ILE A 257 15.53 11.47 2.72
N GLN A 258 16.03 11.18 3.93
CA GLN A 258 17.46 11.01 4.18
C GLN A 258 18.05 9.78 3.48
N THR A 259 17.27 8.71 3.36
CA THR A 259 17.73 7.44 2.78
C THR A 259 17.64 7.41 1.26
N ASN A 260 17.09 8.47 0.63
CA ASN A 260 16.80 8.55 -0.80
C ASN A 260 16.16 7.26 -1.35
N ASN A 261 15.19 6.73 -0.60
CA ASN A 261 14.56 5.46 -0.91
C ASN A 261 13.83 5.57 -2.26
N ALA A 262 14.19 4.73 -3.23
CA ALA A 262 13.53 4.71 -4.54
C ALA A 262 12.01 4.44 -4.41
N ASP A 263 11.63 3.65 -3.39
CA ASP A 263 10.25 3.28 -3.09
C ASP A 263 9.66 4.10 -1.93
N TRP A 264 10.14 5.34 -1.73
CA TRP A 264 9.67 6.22 -0.65
C TRP A 264 8.15 6.36 -0.61
N MET A 265 7.50 6.30 -1.78
CA MET A 265 6.06 6.41 -1.94
C MET A 265 5.30 5.26 -1.28
N CYS A 266 5.56 4.02 -1.69
CA CYS A 266 4.91 2.84 -1.10
C CYS A 266 5.20 2.77 0.40
N ALA A 267 6.41 3.14 0.79
CA ALA A 267 6.83 3.20 2.18
C ALA A 267 6.02 4.24 2.99
N ALA A 268 5.83 5.45 2.46
CA ALA A 268 5.03 6.50 3.08
C ALA A 268 3.55 6.14 3.16
N LEU A 269 2.96 5.66 2.06
CA LEU A 269 1.55 5.25 2.01
C LEU A 269 1.25 4.09 2.97
N ALA A 270 2.17 3.14 3.15
CA ALA A 270 2.01 2.08 4.13
C ALA A 270 1.89 2.62 5.57
N VAL A 271 2.67 3.65 5.92
CA VAL A 271 2.59 4.29 7.25
C VAL A 271 1.35 5.18 7.37
N LEU A 272 1.02 5.97 6.35
CA LEU A 272 -0.18 6.81 6.37
C LEU A 272 -1.47 5.98 6.39
N GLY A 273 -1.48 4.84 5.71
CA GLY A 273 -2.57 3.86 5.75
C GLY A 273 -2.85 3.33 7.16
N VAL A 274 -1.80 3.13 7.96
CA VAL A 274 -1.92 2.79 9.38
C VAL A 274 -2.47 3.98 10.18
N CYS A 275 -1.95 5.20 9.91
CA CYS A 275 -2.38 6.41 10.62
C CYS A 275 -3.88 6.66 10.51
N ILE A 276 -4.47 6.51 9.31
CA ILE A 276 -5.90 6.77 9.09
C ILE A 276 -6.83 5.80 9.84
N ARG A 277 -6.34 4.63 10.25
CA ARG A 277 -7.10 3.65 11.04
C ARG A 277 -6.90 3.84 12.55
N SER A 278 -5.95 4.67 12.95
CA SER A 278 -5.64 4.90 14.35
C SER A 278 -6.75 5.71 15.04
N PRO A 279 -7.15 5.35 16.27
CA PRO A 279 -8.05 6.19 17.07
C PRO A 279 -7.45 7.56 17.39
N HIS A 280 -6.14 7.71 17.21
CA HIS A 280 -5.40 8.95 17.43
C HIS A 280 -5.22 9.80 16.17
N LEU A 281 -5.92 9.51 15.06
CA LEU A 281 -5.80 10.21 13.78
C LEU A 281 -5.83 11.74 13.90
N LEU A 282 -6.78 12.28 14.67
CA LEU A 282 -6.93 13.74 14.87
C LEU A 282 -5.81 14.37 15.69
N SER A 283 -5.05 13.57 16.43
CA SER A 283 -3.92 14.03 17.23
C SER A 283 -2.59 13.98 16.46
N ILE A 284 -2.57 13.40 15.26
CA ILE A 284 -1.41 13.41 14.39
C ILE A 284 -1.28 14.84 13.81
N ASP A 285 -0.18 15.50 14.16
CA ASP A 285 0.19 16.85 13.78
C ASP A 285 0.66 16.89 12.32
N SER A 286 -0.32 16.77 11.42
CA SER A 286 -0.12 16.91 9.97
C SER A 286 0.50 18.27 9.63
N THR A 287 0.23 19.32 10.41
CA THR A 287 0.76 20.67 10.18
C THR A 287 2.27 20.73 10.35
N SER A 288 2.79 20.26 11.48
CA SER A 288 4.24 20.25 11.71
C SER A 288 4.96 19.38 10.67
N ILE A 289 4.38 18.24 10.30
CA ILE A 289 4.94 17.35 9.27
C ILE A 289 4.98 18.07 7.91
N VAL A 290 3.85 18.61 7.44
CA VAL A 290 3.75 19.30 6.15
C VAL A 290 4.67 20.51 6.10
N GLN A 291 4.70 21.35 7.15
CA GLN A 291 5.58 22.52 7.22
C GLN A 291 7.05 22.13 7.16
N LEU A 292 7.44 21.08 7.89
CA LEU A 292 8.80 20.59 7.90
C LEU A 292 9.24 20.05 6.54
N LEU A 293 8.34 19.36 5.83
CA LEU A 293 8.60 18.76 4.53
C LEU A 293 8.63 19.81 3.41
N ALA A 294 7.66 20.74 3.41
CA ALA A 294 7.53 21.79 2.40
C ALA A 294 8.71 22.78 2.41
N ARG A 295 9.33 23.02 3.57
CA ARG A 295 10.51 23.89 3.72
C ARG A 295 11.82 23.27 3.21
N ARG A 296 11.83 21.96 2.93
CA ARG A 296 13.05 21.26 2.50
C ARG A 296 13.18 21.28 0.99
N ASP A 297 14.27 21.87 0.53
CA ASP A 297 14.69 21.73 -0.87
C ASP A 297 15.48 20.44 -1.05
N ALA A 298 15.13 19.68 -2.08
CA ALA A 298 15.86 18.51 -2.51
C ALA A 298 15.74 18.33 -4.02
N ALA A 299 16.69 17.61 -4.61
CA ALA A 299 16.59 17.18 -6.00
C ALA A 299 15.27 16.42 -6.21
N ASN A 300 14.56 16.71 -7.30
CA ASN A 300 13.32 16.05 -7.73
C ASN A 300 12.07 16.29 -6.85
N ASN A 301 12.04 17.34 -6.04
CA ASN A 301 10.87 17.76 -5.25
C ASN A 301 10.29 16.67 -4.32
N VAL A 302 11.05 15.62 -3.98
CA VAL A 302 10.57 14.49 -3.16
C VAL A 302 9.97 14.94 -1.82
N PRO A 303 10.60 15.85 -1.03
CA PRO A 303 10.02 16.34 0.21
C PRO A 303 8.68 17.05 -0.01
N LEU A 304 8.57 17.86 -1.07
CA LEU A 304 7.36 18.60 -1.37
C LEU A 304 6.23 17.68 -1.85
N ARG A 305 6.55 16.66 -2.66
CA ARG A 305 5.60 15.61 -3.06
C ARG A 305 5.12 14.83 -1.85
N LEU A 306 6.01 14.46 -0.94
CA LEU A 306 5.64 13.80 0.32
C LEU A 306 4.77 14.71 1.19
N ALA A 307 5.05 16.02 1.25
CA ALA A 307 4.20 16.99 1.94
C ALA A 307 2.78 17.02 1.35
N CYS A 308 2.66 17.01 0.02
CA CYS A 308 1.37 16.91 -0.67
C CYS A 308 0.65 15.61 -0.31
N THR A 309 1.33 14.46 -0.36
CA THR A 309 0.77 13.15 0.02
C THR A 309 0.24 13.16 1.46
N VAL A 310 1.01 13.71 2.42
CA VAL A 310 0.57 13.83 3.81
C VAL A 310 -0.65 14.72 3.92
N PHE A 311 -0.65 15.88 3.25
CA PHE A 311 -1.77 16.81 3.23
C PHE A 311 -3.03 16.19 2.63
N ASP A 312 -2.91 15.38 1.59
CA ASP A 312 -4.03 14.74 0.92
C ASP A 312 -4.64 13.58 1.72
N VAL A 313 -3.81 12.80 2.43
CA VAL A 313 -4.24 11.61 3.16
C VAL A 313 -4.73 11.92 4.58
N LEU A 314 -4.03 12.80 5.31
CA LEU A 314 -4.39 13.13 6.69
C LEU A 314 -5.51 14.16 6.77
N PRO A 315 -6.21 14.29 7.92
CA PRO A 315 -7.29 15.25 8.10
C PRO A 315 -6.90 16.67 7.69
N PHE A 316 -7.86 17.37 7.09
CA PHE A 316 -7.67 18.73 6.61
C PHE A 316 -7.25 19.68 7.74
N ASN A 317 -6.28 20.54 7.42
CA ASN A 317 -5.80 21.57 8.30
C ASN A 317 -5.41 22.82 7.49
N GLN A 318 -6.00 23.96 7.83
CA GLN A 318 -5.76 25.24 7.17
C GLN A 318 -4.29 25.70 7.27
N ALA A 319 -3.59 25.38 8.37
CA ALA A 319 -2.18 25.72 8.52
C ALA A 319 -1.27 24.89 7.61
N SER A 320 -1.66 23.65 7.28
CA SER A 320 -0.98 22.82 6.28
C SER A 320 -1.20 23.36 4.87
N GLU A 321 -2.44 23.74 4.56
CA GLU A 321 -2.82 24.37 3.30
C GLU A 321 -2.04 25.67 3.07
N ALA A 322 -2.02 26.58 4.05
CA ALA A 322 -1.27 27.83 3.97
C ALA A 322 0.24 27.60 3.80
N ALA A 323 0.80 26.55 4.42
CA ALA A 323 2.21 26.21 4.27
C ALA A 323 2.56 25.71 2.87
N LEU A 324 1.68 24.89 2.26
CA LEU A 324 1.83 24.44 0.88
C LEU A 324 1.60 25.58 -0.11
N GLN A 325 0.57 26.40 0.10
CA GLN A 325 0.28 27.56 -0.74
C GLN A 325 1.46 28.51 -0.78
N ALA A 326 2.00 28.92 0.38
CA ALA A 326 3.17 29.78 0.45
C ALA A 326 4.40 29.17 -0.26
N ARG A 327 4.53 27.84 -0.26
CA ARG A 327 5.60 27.16 -0.98
C ARG A 327 5.38 27.19 -2.49
N PHE A 328 4.15 27.01 -2.95
CA PHE A 328 3.76 27.06 -4.36
C PHE A 328 3.85 28.47 -4.93
N ASP A 329 3.42 29.49 -4.18
CA ASP A 329 3.50 30.91 -4.58
C ASP A 329 4.95 31.35 -4.81
N ALA A 330 5.90 30.75 -4.10
CA ALA A 330 7.33 31.00 -4.24
C ALA A 330 7.97 30.26 -5.43
N MET A 331 7.24 29.38 -6.13
CA MET A 331 7.72 28.65 -7.29
C MET A 331 7.44 29.42 -8.58
N ASP A 332 8.34 29.33 -9.54
CA ASP A 332 8.03 29.74 -10.91
C ASP A 332 7.04 28.76 -11.55
N ALA A 333 6.38 29.23 -12.60
CA ALA A 333 5.32 28.48 -13.27
C ALA A 333 5.84 27.16 -13.90
N GLU A 334 7.08 27.11 -14.40
CA GLU A 334 7.65 25.89 -14.98
C GLU A 334 7.89 24.82 -13.90
N THR A 335 8.46 25.20 -12.77
CA THR A 335 8.69 24.31 -11.63
C THR A 335 7.36 23.82 -11.03
N LEU A 336 6.33 24.68 -10.95
CA LEU A 336 4.99 24.28 -10.55
C LEU A 336 4.39 23.25 -11.52
N GLY A 337 4.51 23.47 -12.83
CA GLY A 337 4.09 22.51 -13.85
C GLY A 337 4.80 21.15 -13.72
N GLN A 338 6.11 21.16 -13.49
CA GLN A 338 6.87 19.92 -13.25
C GLN A 338 6.40 19.18 -11.99
N LEU A 339 6.13 19.90 -10.89
CA LEU A 339 5.59 19.30 -9.67
C LEU A 339 4.23 18.64 -9.91
N VAL A 340 3.31 19.35 -10.56
CA VAL A 340 1.98 18.83 -10.89
C VAL A 340 2.09 17.57 -11.75
N GLN A 341 2.96 17.58 -12.77
CA GLN A 341 3.21 16.40 -13.58
C GLN A 341 3.72 15.22 -12.72
N GLN A 342 4.67 15.46 -11.81
CA GLN A 342 5.20 14.45 -10.90
C GLN A 342 4.16 13.92 -9.89
N LEU A 343 3.16 14.73 -9.51
CA LEU A 343 2.03 14.32 -8.66
C LEU A 343 1.01 13.48 -9.44
N LEU A 344 0.86 13.71 -10.75
CA LEU A 344 -0.04 12.94 -11.60
C LEU A 344 0.58 11.62 -12.08
N GLU A 345 1.87 11.62 -12.42
CA GLU A 345 2.62 10.39 -12.64
C GLU A 345 2.59 9.49 -11.39
N PHE A 346 2.56 10.09 -10.21
CA PHE A 346 2.33 9.39 -8.95
C PHE A 346 0.94 8.73 -8.90
N ALA A 347 -0.13 9.46 -9.29
CA ALA A 347 -1.51 8.97 -9.28
C ALA A 347 -1.75 7.77 -10.21
N ASP A 348 -1.02 7.70 -11.32
CA ASP A 348 -1.18 6.66 -12.36
C ASP A 348 -0.27 5.43 -12.14
N SER A 349 0.57 5.41 -11.11
CA SER A 349 1.50 4.30 -10.88
C SER A 349 0.82 3.05 -10.28
N ASP A 350 1.04 1.88 -10.90
CA ASP A 350 0.53 0.57 -10.44
C ASP A 350 0.90 0.25 -8.98
N SER A 351 2.01 0.81 -8.50
CA SER A 351 2.48 0.66 -7.13
C SER A 351 1.61 1.37 -6.09
N VAL A 352 0.91 2.45 -6.46
CA VAL A 352 -0.10 3.08 -5.60
C VAL A 352 -1.32 2.17 -5.49
N ALA A 353 -1.79 1.57 -6.59
CA ALA A 353 -2.98 0.70 -6.59
C ALA A 353 -2.80 -0.57 -5.74
N VAL A 354 -1.59 -1.16 -5.73
CA VAL A 354 -1.30 -2.36 -4.91
C VAL A 354 -1.04 -2.02 -3.44
N ALA A 355 -0.50 -0.82 -3.15
CA ALA A 355 -0.15 -0.40 -1.79
C ALA A 355 -1.27 0.36 -1.06
N SER A 356 -2.19 1.01 -1.78
CA SER A 356 -3.19 1.88 -1.18
C SER A 356 -4.38 1.07 -0.63
N GLN A 357 -4.30 0.70 0.64
CA GLN A 357 -5.50 0.55 1.50
C GLN A 357 -6.22 1.91 1.73
N LEU A 358 -5.84 2.93 0.96
CA LEU A 358 -6.25 4.33 1.07
C LEU A 358 -7.13 4.67 -0.15
N ALA A 359 -8.36 5.10 0.11
CA ALA A 359 -9.29 5.53 -0.94
C ALA A 359 -9.09 7.04 -1.27
N VAL A 360 -7.93 7.40 -1.82
CA VAL A 360 -7.67 8.78 -2.26
C VAL A 360 -7.76 8.85 -3.79
N ASP A 361 -8.71 9.62 -4.32
CA ASP A 361 -8.71 9.97 -5.75
C ASP A 361 -7.68 11.09 -5.97
N TRP A 362 -6.46 10.66 -6.28
CA TRP A 362 -5.32 11.54 -6.48
C TRP A 362 -5.51 12.54 -7.63
N ARG A 363 -6.46 12.30 -8.55
CA ARG A 363 -6.76 13.23 -9.65
C ARG A 363 -7.61 14.42 -9.20
N VAL A 364 -8.20 14.35 -8.00
CA VAL A 364 -8.95 15.43 -7.34
C VAL A 364 -8.37 15.72 -5.96
N ALA A 365 -7.08 15.43 -5.77
CA ALA A 365 -6.35 15.70 -4.54
C ALA A 365 -6.39 17.19 -4.16
N ARG A 366 -6.39 17.48 -2.86
CA ARG A 366 -6.42 18.86 -2.34
C ARG A 366 -5.16 19.61 -2.74
N SER A 367 -4.01 18.95 -2.72
CA SER A 367 -2.74 19.51 -3.18
C SER A 367 -2.78 19.95 -4.66
N LEU A 368 -3.42 19.16 -5.53
CA LEU A 368 -3.63 19.53 -6.93
C LEU A 368 -4.59 20.71 -7.07
N THR A 369 -5.66 20.76 -6.26
CA THR A 369 -6.57 21.90 -6.25
C THR A 369 -5.82 23.20 -5.95
N LEU A 370 -4.92 23.21 -4.96
CA LEU A 370 -4.08 24.38 -4.64
C LEU A 370 -3.15 24.76 -5.80
N ALA A 371 -2.48 23.77 -6.40
CA ALA A 371 -1.61 24.03 -7.54
C ALA A 371 -2.38 24.60 -8.74
N PHE A 372 -3.60 24.11 -9.00
CA PHE A 372 -4.45 24.60 -10.08
C PHE A 372 -5.09 25.95 -9.79
N ASP A 373 -5.46 26.23 -8.53
CA ASP A 373 -5.89 27.56 -8.10
C ASP A 373 -4.79 28.60 -8.40
N LEU A 374 -3.52 28.26 -8.13
CA LEU A 374 -2.40 29.14 -8.46
C LEU A 374 -2.19 29.33 -9.97
N ILE A 375 -2.43 28.30 -10.79
CA ILE A 375 -2.39 28.43 -12.26
C ILE A 375 -3.50 29.38 -12.77
N ASP A 376 -4.70 29.29 -12.19
CA ASP A 376 -5.81 30.18 -12.50
C ASP A 376 -5.45 31.63 -12.13
N GLU A 377 -4.93 31.85 -10.92
CA GLU A 377 -4.52 33.18 -10.40
C GLU A 377 -3.38 33.82 -11.20
N GLN A 378 -2.39 33.03 -11.61
CA GLN A 378 -1.26 33.51 -12.40
C GLN A 378 -1.59 33.65 -13.90
N GLY A 379 -2.75 33.17 -14.35
CA GLY A 379 -3.12 33.16 -15.77
C GLY A 379 -2.24 32.23 -16.62
N THR A 380 -1.51 31.30 -16.00
CA THR A 380 -0.50 30.43 -16.65
C THR A 380 -1.10 29.15 -17.23
N HIS A 381 -2.34 29.23 -17.70
CA HIS A 381 -3.10 28.13 -18.33
C HIS A 381 -2.39 27.42 -19.49
N GLU A 382 -1.31 27.98 -20.05
CA GLU A 382 -0.50 27.27 -21.06
C GLU A 382 0.11 25.99 -20.55
N LEU A 383 0.50 26.01 -19.27
CA LEU A 383 1.15 24.88 -18.62
C LEU A 383 0.19 23.71 -18.46
N ALA A 384 -1.08 24.00 -18.14
CA ALA A 384 -2.08 22.99 -17.85
C ALA A 384 -2.94 22.58 -19.05
N LEU A 385 -3.22 23.48 -20.01
CA LEU A 385 -4.20 23.26 -21.08
C LEU A 385 -3.64 23.32 -22.52
N LEU A 386 -2.56 24.07 -22.77
CA LEU A 386 -2.18 24.45 -24.14
C LEU A 386 -0.83 23.89 -24.61
N ARG A 387 -0.07 23.19 -23.75
CA ARG A 387 1.13 22.44 -24.17
C ARG A 387 0.76 21.02 -24.67
N PRO A 388 1.09 20.65 -25.93
CA PRO A 388 1.07 19.26 -26.37
C PRO A 388 2.26 18.48 -25.78
N PRO A 389 2.18 17.13 -25.63
CA PRO A 389 1.07 16.25 -26.02
C PRO A 389 -0.09 16.25 -25.02
N MET A 390 -1.27 15.79 -25.46
CA MET A 390 -2.47 15.70 -24.62
C MET A 390 -2.20 14.80 -23.39
N SER A 391 -1.89 15.45 -22.28
CA SER A 391 -1.30 14.85 -21.09
C SER A 391 -2.36 14.53 -20.04
N THR A 392 -2.05 13.61 -19.13
CA THR A 392 -2.80 13.35 -17.88
C THR A 392 -3.12 14.65 -17.13
N MET A 393 -2.26 15.67 -17.25
CA MET A 393 -2.43 17.00 -16.65
C MET A 393 -3.65 17.75 -17.16
N ILE A 394 -3.92 17.75 -18.46
CA ILE A 394 -5.13 18.41 -19.01
C ILE A 394 -6.37 17.75 -18.41
N HIS A 395 -6.43 16.42 -18.44
CA HIS A 395 -7.58 15.68 -17.90
C HIS A 395 -7.75 15.91 -16.40
N ALA A 396 -6.67 15.90 -15.63
CA ALA A 396 -6.70 16.15 -14.20
C ALA A 396 -7.11 17.60 -13.88
N PHE A 397 -6.56 18.59 -14.59
CA PHE A 397 -6.92 20.00 -14.45
C PHE A 397 -8.42 20.19 -14.72
N VAL A 398 -8.90 19.77 -15.89
CA VAL A 398 -10.30 19.92 -16.27
C VAL A 398 -11.23 19.19 -15.31
N ARG A 399 -10.91 17.94 -14.94
CA ARG A 399 -11.71 17.17 -13.98
C ARG A 399 -11.76 17.85 -12.61
N ASN A 400 -10.63 18.35 -12.12
CA ASN A 400 -10.55 19.07 -10.85
C ASN A 400 -11.36 20.37 -10.89
N ARG A 401 -11.18 21.20 -11.91
CA ARG A 401 -11.94 22.45 -12.08
C ARG A 401 -13.44 22.22 -12.22
N ILE A 402 -13.85 21.17 -12.95
CA ILE A 402 -15.27 20.76 -13.02
C ILE A 402 -15.77 20.34 -11.64
N ALA A 403 -15.03 19.50 -10.91
CA ALA A 403 -15.43 19.01 -9.59
C ALA A 403 -15.54 20.14 -8.55
N CYS A 404 -14.65 21.13 -8.62
CA CYS A 404 -14.61 22.29 -7.71
C CYS A 404 -15.45 23.49 -8.17
N ASP A 405 -16.09 23.41 -9.34
CA ASP A 405 -16.88 24.51 -9.92
C ASP A 405 -16.07 25.79 -10.23
N LYS A 406 -14.82 25.60 -10.69
CA LYS A 406 -13.84 26.66 -10.94
C LYS A 406 -13.41 26.72 -12.42
N LEU A 407 -14.30 26.40 -13.35
CA LEU A 407 -13.94 26.27 -14.78
C LEU A 407 -13.89 27.62 -15.53
N LEU A 408 -14.46 28.69 -14.96
CA LEU A 408 -14.61 29.99 -15.61
C LEU A 408 -13.30 30.61 -16.10
N THR A 409 -12.29 30.68 -15.24
CA THR A 409 -10.97 31.27 -15.54
C THR A 409 -10.32 30.59 -16.75
N ALA A 410 -10.36 29.26 -16.77
CA ALA A 410 -9.84 28.44 -17.85
C ALA A 410 -10.59 28.67 -19.18
N VAL A 411 -11.92 28.79 -19.14
CA VAL A 411 -12.76 29.05 -20.32
C VAL A 411 -12.49 30.46 -20.87
N SER A 412 -12.44 31.47 -20.01
CA SER A 412 -12.08 32.85 -20.38
C SER A 412 -10.70 32.91 -21.03
N ALA A 413 -9.70 32.26 -20.44
CA ALA A 413 -8.35 32.19 -21.00
C ALA A 413 -8.31 31.52 -22.39
N CYS A 414 -9.15 30.50 -22.62
CA CYS A 414 -9.27 29.88 -23.94
C CYS A 414 -9.89 30.84 -24.98
N ILE A 415 -10.91 31.60 -24.58
CA ILE A 415 -11.59 32.58 -25.46
C ILE A 415 -10.64 33.71 -25.82
N GLU A 416 -9.96 34.31 -24.83
CA GLU A 416 -9.01 35.42 -25.03
C GLU A 416 -7.89 35.05 -26.01
N ARG A 417 -7.51 33.77 -26.06
CA ARG A 417 -6.46 33.24 -26.94
C ARG A 417 -6.99 32.67 -28.26
N GLY A 418 -8.25 32.90 -28.57
CA GLY A 418 -8.89 32.45 -29.81
C GLY A 418 -9.09 30.93 -29.92
N LYS A 419 -8.99 30.19 -28.81
CA LYS A 419 -9.19 28.73 -28.74
C LYS A 419 -10.66 28.38 -28.48
N HIS A 420 -11.59 28.96 -29.24
CA HIS A 420 -13.03 28.79 -29.06
C HIS A 420 -13.50 27.33 -29.07
N LYS A 421 -12.93 26.48 -29.94
CA LYS A 421 -13.29 25.05 -29.98
C LYS A 421 -12.98 24.32 -28.67
N LEU A 422 -11.87 24.68 -28.00
CA LEU A 422 -11.51 24.10 -26.72
C LEU A 422 -12.45 24.60 -25.62
N ALA A 423 -12.76 25.90 -25.59
CA ALA A 423 -13.73 26.48 -24.65
C ALA A 423 -15.10 25.79 -24.74
N LEU A 424 -15.62 25.57 -25.96
CA LEU A 424 -16.87 24.83 -26.21
C LEU A 424 -16.81 23.40 -25.67
N SER A 425 -15.69 22.70 -25.91
CA SER A 425 -15.49 21.34 -25.42
C SER A 425 -15.45 21.27 -23.88
N LEU A 426 -14.80 22.22 -23.22
CA LEU A 426 -14.70 22.28 -21.76
C LEU A 426 -16.07 22.47 -21.10
N VAL A 427 -16.86 23.43 -21.59
CA VAL A 427 -18.21 23.69 -21.06
C VAL A 427 -19.16 22.53 -21.34
N SER A 428 -19.04 21.90 -22.51
CA SER A 428 -19.82 20.70 -22.82
C SER A 428 -19.47 19.54 -21.89
N GLN A 429 -18.20 19.38 -21.54
CA GLN A 429 -17.76 18.40 -20.56
C GLN A 429 -18.28 18.73 -19.16
N TYR A 430 -18.26 19.99 -18.73
CA TYR A 430 -18.82 20.45 -17.46
C TYR A 430 -20.29 20.03 -17.30
N TYR A 431 -21.14 20.37 -18.27
CA TYR A 431 -22.56 20.00 -18.22
C TYR A 431 -22.83 18.50 -18.44
N SER A 432 -21.87 17.74 -19.00
CA SER A 432 -22.00 16.29 -19.13
C SER A 432 -21.77 15.53 -17.81
N VAL A 433 -20.95 16.12 -16.92
CA VAL A 433 -20.58 15.54 -15.63
C VAL A 433 -21.52 16.02 -14.52
N ARG A 434 -21.99 17.26 -14.59
CA ARG A 434 -22.95 17.85 -13.63
C ARG A 434 -24.38 17.37 -13.88
N SER A 435 -25.25 17.48 -12.87
CA SER A 435 -26.66 17.14 -13.06
C SER A 435 -27.32 18.10 -14.04
N VAL A 436 -28.39 17.64 -14.69
CA VAL A 436 -29.13 18.43 -15.68
C VAL A 436 -29.77 19.67 -15.07
N ASP A 437 -30.03 19.64 -13.76
CA ASP A 437 -30.55 20.78 -13.00
C ASP A 437 -29.58 21.96 -12.97
N VAL A 438 -28.25 21.70 -12.97
CA VAL A 438 -27.23 22.76 -13.02
C VAL A 438 -27.34 23.58 -14.31
N LEU A 439 -27.57 22.92 -15.45
CA LEU A 439 -27.74 23.62 -16.72
C LEU A 439 -29.03 24.46 -16.75
N ALA A 440 -30.10 23.94 -16.16
CA ALA A 440 -31.37 24.68 -16.07
C ALA A 440 -31.25 25.90 -15.13
N GLU A 441 -30.57 25.74 -13.99
CA GLU A 441 -30.27 26.84 -13.08
C GLU A 441 -29.39 27.91 -13.73
N ASP A 442 -28.34 27.50 -14.44
CA ASP A 442 -27.45 28.43 -15.13
C ASP A 442 -28.17 29.15 -16.28
N ALA A 443 -29.02 28.46 -17.03
CA ALA A 443 -29.83 29.09 -18.07
C ALA A 443 -30.79 30.13 -17.49
N LEU A 444 -31.38 29.84 -16.33
CA LEU A 444 -32.21 30.80 -15.60
C LEU A 444 -31.41 32.01 -15.14
N ARG A 445 -30.21 31.80 -14.54
CA ARG A 445 -29.31 32.90 -14.13
C ARG A 445 -28.86 33.74 -15.33
N ALA A 446 -28.58 33.11 -16.46
CA ALA A 446 -28.18 33.74 -17.71
C ALA A 446 -29.35 34.41 -18.46
N GLN A 447 -30.59 34.29 -17.97
CA GLN A 447 -31.82 34.77 -18.62
C GLN A 447 -32.00 34.20 -20.04
N VAL A 448 -31.62 32.93 -20.24
CA VAL A 448 -31.76 32.22 -21.51
C VAL A 448 -32.91 31.24 -21.40
N ALA A 449 -33.94 31.42 -22.23
CA ALA A 449 -35.05 30.48 -22.32
C ALA A 449 -34.58 29.17 -22.98
N LEU A 450 -34.75 28.04 -22.28
CA LEU A 450 -34.50 26.70 -22.82
C LEU A 450 -35.75 26.19 -23.58
N ASP A 451 -36.36 27.04 -24.41
CA ASP A 451 -37.70 26.78 -24.96
C ASP A 451 -37.71 25.96 -26.27
N ASP A 452 -36.55 25.51 -26.77
CA ASP A 452 -36.44 24.84 -28.08
C ASP A 452 -35.76 23.45 -28.07
N VAL A 453 -35.82 22.70 -26.96
CA VAL A 453 -35.48 21.26 -27.02
C VAL A 453 -36.76 20.50 -27.32
N PRO A 454 -36.91 19.84 -28.49
CA PRO A 454 -38.14 19.14 -28.83
C PRO A 454 -38.44 18.10 -27.76
N GLU A 455 -39.60 18.22 -27.12
CA GLU A 455 -40.16 17.14 -26.31
C GLU A 455 -40.28 15.93 -27.22
N ASP A 456 -39.52 14.88 -26.90
CA ASP A 456 -39.60 13.60 -27.58
C ASP A 456 -40.86 12.92 -27.07
N ASP A 457 -41.97 13.08 -27.80
CA ASP A 457 -43.16 12.25 -27.68
C ASP A 457 -42.80 10.81 -28.10
N GLY A 458 -42.16 10.07 -27.18
CA GLY A 458 -41.69 8.71 -27.38
C GLY A 458 -42.07 7.79 -26.23
N ASP A 459 -43.21 7.11 -26.42
CA ASP A 459 -43.74 5.93 -25.74
C ASP A 459 -44.07 5.99 -24.24
N ARG A 460 -45.34 6.37 -23.99
CA ARG A 460 -46.14 5.84 -22.88
C ARG A 460 -46.70 4.45 -23.27
N THR A 461 -45.94 3.40 -23.00
CA THR A 461 -46.44 2.06 -22.68
C THR A 461 -45.47 1.52 -21.63
N GLY A 462 -45.78 1.56 -20.34
CA GLY A 462 -46.79 0.70 -19.73
C GLY A 462 -46.15 -0.66 -19.46
N ASP A 463 -45.51 -0.81 -18.30
CA ASP A 463 -45.69 -1.99 -17.43
C ASP A 463 -45.09 -1.74 -16.04
N MET A 464 -45.93 -2.04 -15.05
CA MET A 464 -45.60 -2.12 -13.63
C MET A 464 -44.65 -3.29 -13.39
N ASP A 465 -43.60 -3.10 -12.60
CA ASP A 465 -43.21 -4.14 -11.65
C ASP A 465 -42.61 -3.52 -10.39
N ASP A 466 -43.19 -3.91 -9.25
CA ASP A 466 -42.83 -3.50 -7.90
C ASP A 466 -41.70 -4.41 -7.40
N THR A 467 -40.52 -3.86 -7.14
CA THR A 467 -39.58 -4.47 -6.19
C THR A 467 -38.92 -3.43 -5.31
N VAL A 468 -39.33 -3.44 -4.05
CA VAL A 468 -38.69 -2.80 -2.91
C VAL A 468 -37.32 -3.47 -2.68
N ASP A 469 -36.24 -2.68 -2.66
CA ASP A 469 -35.01 -3.10 -1.98
C ASP A 469 -34.40 -1.94 -1.16
N MET A 470 -34.02 -2.29 0.06
CA MET A 470 -33.64 -1.41 1.16
C MET A 470 -32.12 -1.37 1.31
N GLY A 471 -31.51 -0.20 1.07
CA GLY A 471 -30.40 0.33 1.86
C GLY A 471 -28.97 -0.10 1.52
N THR A 472 -28.19 0.83 0.93
CA THR A 472 -26.80 1.16 1.34
C THR A 472 -26.44 2.60 0.90
N PRO A 473 -25.64 3.37 1.66
CA PRO A 473 -25.33 4.77 1.35
C PRO A 473 -23.95 4.92 0.70
N HIS A 474 -23.86 4.88 -0.63
CA HIS A 474 -22.72 5.39 -1.39
C HIS A 474 -23.21 6.21 -2.59
N GLY A 475 -23.19 7.53 -2.43
CA GLY A 475 -23.66 8.50 -3.40
C GLY A 475 -22.69 8.69 -4.56
N THR A 476 -22.87 7.90 -5.60
CA THR A 476 -22.55 8.27 -6.98
C THR A 476 -23.89 8.50 -7.69
N LEU A 477 -24.11 9.72 -8.18
CA LEU A 477 -25.32 10.10 -8.90
C LEU A 477 -25.52 9.23 -10.15
N ASP A 478 -26.48 8.30 -10.11
CA ASP A 478 -27.08 7.74 -11.30
C ASP A 478 -27.98 8.81 -11.95
N ILE A 479 -27.36 9.64 -12.80
CA ILE A 479 -28.09 10.57 -13.66
C ILE A 479 -28.85 9.74 -14.70
N SER A 480 -30.17 9.92 -14.78
CA SER A 480 -31.00 9.18 -15.74
C SER A 480 -30.50 9.41 -17.18
N LEU A 481 -30.43 8.32 -17.94
CA LEU A 481 -29.91 8.31 -19.32
C LEU A 481 -30.67 9.28 -20.25
N ALA A 482 -31.93 9.58 -19.92
CA ALA A 482 -32.79 10.57 -20.58
C ALA A 482 -32.32 12.02 -20.35
N ALA A 483 -31.83 12.33 -19.16
CA ALA A 483 -31.35 13.66 -18.81
C ALA A 483 -30.04 13.99 -19.58
N ARG A 484 -29.11 13.03 -19.67
CA ARG A 484 -27.90 13.15 -20.51
C ARG A 484 -28.23 13.35 -22.00
N LYS A 485 -29.26 12.67 -22.52
CA LYS A 485 -29.74 12.88 -23.90
C LYS A 485 -30.24 14.31 -24.13
N ARG A 486 -30.96 14.92 -23.17
CA ARG A 486 -31.43 16.31 -23.30
C ARG A 486 -30.28 17.32 -23.34
N VAL A 487 -29.29 17.18 -22.48
CA VAL A 487 -28.08 18.05 -22.48
C VAL A 487 -27.30 17.94 -23.80
N SER A 488 -27.25 16.74 -24.40
CA SER A 488 -26.58 16.55 -25.69
C SER A 488 -27.26 17.23 -26.88
N LYS A 489 -28.57 17.54 -26.79
CA LYS A 489 -29.33 18.21 -27.85
C LYS A 489 -29.11 19.72 -27.91
N ILE A 490 -28.59 20.33 -26.84
CA ILE A 490 -28.33 21.77 -26.77
C ILE A 490 -27.03 22.09 -27.55
N PRO A 491 -27.01 23.06 -28.46
CA PRO A 491 -25.80 23.45 -29.18
C PRO A 491 -24.69 23.91 -28.23
N ASP A 492 -23.45 23.46 -28.44
CA ASP A 492 -22.33 23.80 -27.56
C ASP A 492 -22.08 25.31 -27.47
N SER A 493 -22.37 26.06 -28.54
CA SER A 493 -22.31 27.53 -28.55
C SER A 493 -23.30 28.17 -27.58
N LEU A 494 -24.50 27.58 -27.44
CA LEU A 494 -25.51 28.04 -26.50
C LEU A 494 -25.12 27.66 -25.07
N LYS A 495 -24.55 26.47 -24.85
CA LYS A 495 -24.00 26.06 -23.54
C LYS A 495 -22.90 27.02 -23.07
N LEU A 496 -22.00 27.41 -23.97
CA LEU A 496 -20.93 28.35 -23.66
C LEU A 496 -21.47 29.74 -23.31
N ASP A 497 -22.47 30.25 -24.04
CA ASP A 497 -23.10 31.54 -23.74
C ASP A 497 -23.83 31.52 -22.39
N ILE A 498 -24.58 30.45 -22.11
CA ILE A 498 -25.24 30.23 -20.80
C ILE A 498 -24.19 30.22 -19.68
N PHE A 499 -23.13 29.42 -19.84
CA PHE A 499 -22.07 29.28 -18.83
C PHE A 499 -21.37 30.62 -18.57
N MET A 500 -20.94 31.32 -19.62
CA MET A 500 -20.24 32.61 -19.48
C MET A 500 -21.11 33.69 -18.83
N ARG A 501 -22.42 33.72 -19.11
CA ARG A 501 -23.33 34.72 -18.53
C ARG A 501 -23.77 34.41 -17.10
N SER A 502 -23.82 33.13 -16.73
CA SER A 502 -24.23 32.70 -15.39
C SER A 502 -23.10 32.78 -14.37
N HIS A 503 -21.84 32.69 -14.83
CA HIS A 503 -20.65 32.64 -13.97
C HIS A 503 -19.78 33.91 -14.01
N ALA A 504 -20.00 34.83 -14.97
CA ALA A 504 -19.39 36.17 -14.96
C ALA A 504 -20.09 37.10 -13.97
#